data_AF-A0A521Z7U0-F1
#
_entry.id   AF-A0A521Z7U0-F1
#
_cell.length_a   1.000
_cell.length_b   1.000
_cell.length_c   1.000
_cell.angle_alpha   90.00
_cell.angle_beta   90.00
_cell.angle_gamma   90.00
#
_symmetry.space_group_name_H-M   'P 1'
#
loop_
_entity.id
_entity.type
_entity.pdbx_description
1 polymer ?
#
loop_
_entity_poly.entity_id
_entity_poly.type
_entity_poly.pdbx_seq_one_letter_code
_entity_poly.pdbx_strand_id
1 'polypeptide(L)'
;MQIPAFSIDLFIILGTALVCLYGAMAGQGALIRETISVYVGIVLASTFAEPLYNYSQQQAGGNYGVSKTIIGLLLLILPILILLLANRHHHIRRHSSLIVTLILAVLAAMLLISSIIAQFDSAAVQTITNESNLASQINSFHLAWLGLVPLAIGASMLFHRSEEKRRRH
;
A
#
# COMPACT_ATOMS: atom_id res chain seq x y z
N MET A 1 -2.63 -15.19 -32.30
CA MET A 1 -2.17 -14.06 -31.48
C MET A 1 -2.09 -14.52 -30.04
N GLN A 2 -0.89 -14.84 -29.55
CA GLN A 2 -0.67 -15.11 -28.13
C GLN A 2 -0.74 -13.76 -27.41
N ILE A 3 -1.71 -13.61 -26.52
CA ILE A 3 -1.70 -12.51 -25.55
C ILE A 3 -0.43 -12.73 -24.73
N PRO A 4 0.53 -11.78 -24.69
CA PRO A 4 1.75 -11.98 -23.92
C PRO A 4 1.37 -12.21 -22.46
N ALA A 5 1.93 -13.25 -21.85
CA ALA A 5 1.83 -13.43 -20.41
C ALA A 5 2.35 -12.14 -19.76
N PHE A 6 1.48 -11.41 -19.06
CA PHE A 6 1.86 -10.17 -18.42
C PHE A 6 2.93 -10.47 -17.36
N SER A 7 4.14 -9.95 -17.55
CA SER A 7 5.22 -10.08 -16.56
C SER A 7 4.80 -9.41 -15.25
N ILE A 8 5.10 -10.05 -14.12
CA ILE A 8 4.90 -9.52 -12.77
C ILE A 8 5.57 -8.14 -12.63
N ASP A 9 6.71 -7.92 -13.28
CA ASP A 9 7.38 -6.62 -13.31
C ASP A 9 6.51 -5.53 -13.94
N LEU A 10 5.80 -5.85 -15.02
CA LEU A 10 4.89 -4.89 -15.67
C LEU A 10 3.74 -4.53 -14.73
N PHE A 11 3.20 -5.50 -13.99
CA PHE A 11 2.14 -5.24 -13.01
C PHE A 11 2.61 -4.32 -11.89
N ILE A 12 3.83 -4.55 -11.36
CA ILE A 12 4.46 -3.69 -10.34
C ILE A 12 4.66 -2.27 -10.87
N ILE A 13 5.17 -2.13 -12.11
CA ILE A 13 5.42 -0.84 -12.76
C ILE A 13 4.10 -0.09 -12.98
N LEU A 14 3.08 -0.75 -13.54
CA LEU A 14 1.76 -0.13 -13.78
C LEU A 14 1.07 0.25 -12.47
N GLY A 15 1.12 -0.61 -11.45
CA GLY A 15 0.59 -0.32 -10.12
C GLY A 15 1.26 0.90 -9.49
N THR A 16 2.60 0.97 -9.57
CA THR A 16 3.37 2.13 -9.08
C THR A 16 3.00 3.40 -9.85
N ALA A 17 2.90 3.32 -11.17
CA ALA A 17 2.52 4.45 -12.02
C ALA A 17 1.11 4.96 -11.67
N LEU A 18 0.15 4.06 -11.43
CA LEU A 18 -1.21 4.43 -11.01
C LEU A 18 -1.23 5.15 -9.66
N VAL A 19 -0.48 4.66 -8.67
CA VAL A 19 -0.35 5.34 -7.36
C VAL A 19 0.32 6.70 -7.53
N CYS A 20 1.31 6.83 -8.41
CA CYS A 20 1.96 8.11 -8.71
C CYS A 20 1.00 9.10 -9.38
N LEU A 21 0.25 8.67 -10.38
CA LEU A 21 -0.76 9.49 -11.06
C LEU A 21 -1.84 9.93 -10.07
N TYR A 22 -2.36 8.99 -9.29
CA TYR A 22 -3.33 9.28 -8.23
C TYR A 22 -2.76 10.29 -7.22
N GLY A 23 -1.54 10.07 -6.75
CA GLY A 23 -0.85 10.95 -5.82
C GLY A 23 -0.66 12.37 -6.36
N ALA A 24 -0.27 12.50 -7.62
CA ALA A 24 -0.14 13.80 -8.29
C ALA A 24 -1.48 14.54 -8.41
N MET A 25 -2.59 13.81 -8.62
CA MET A 25 -3.93 14.39 -8.73
C MET A 25 -4.56 14.73 -7.36
N ALA A 26 -4.44 13.83 -6.39
CA ALA A 26 -5.06 13.94 -5.07
C ALA A 26 -4.24 14.81 -4.10
N GLY A 27 -2.93 14.92 -4.34
CA GLY A 27 -1.97 15.70 -3.56
C GLY A 27 -1.42 14.96 -2.33
N GLN A 28 -0.36 15.52 -1.76
CA GLN A 28 0.39 14.92 -0.63
C GLN A 28 -0.48 14.57 0.58
N GLY A 29 -1.47 15.38 0.94
CA GLY A 29 -2.33 15.13 2.10
C GLY A 29 -3.18 13.86 1.96
N ALA A 30 -3.70 13.59 0.75
CA ALA A 30 -4.42 12.37 0.46
C ALA A 30 -3.50 11.15 0.52
N LEU A 31 -2.30 11.30 -0.05
CA LEU A 31 -1.27 10.26 -0.09
C LEU A 31 -0.82 9.83 1.31
N ILE A 32 -0.53 10.78 2.19
CA ILE A 32 -0.17 10.50 3.59
C ILE A 32 -1.30 9.74 4.30
N ARG A 33 -2.54 10.21 4.14
CA ARG A 33 -3.71 9.57 4.76
C ARG A 33 -3.88 8.13 4.30
N GLU A 34 -3.80 7.88 2.99
CA GLU A 34 -3.93 6.53 2.44
C GLU A 34 -2.78 5.62 2.84
N THR A 35 -1.57 6.17 2.93
CA THR A 35 -0.42 5.43 3.44
C THR A 35 -0.66 5.00 4.88
N ILE A 36 -1.21 5.88 5.73
CA ILE A 36 -1.63 5.51 7.10
C ILE A 36 -2.71 4.42 7.06
N SER A 37 -3.67 4.48 6.13
CA SER A 37 -4.66 3.41 5.95
C SER A 37 -4.03 2.07 5.62
N VAL A 38 -2.99 2.06 4.78
CA VAL A 38 -2.22 0.85 4.45
C VAL A 38 -1.58 0.29 5.72
N TYR A 39 -0.99 1.13 6.59
CA TYR A 39 -0.47 0.66 7.88
C TYR A 39 -1.53 0.02 8.76
N VAL A 40 -2.69 0.66 8.89
CA VAL A 40 -3.81 0.09 9.65
C VAL A 40 -4.24 -1.24 9.03
N GLY A 41 -4.34 -1.30 7.69
CA GLY A 41 -4.66 -2.52 6.96
C GLY A 41 -3.65 -3.65 7.18
N ILE A 42 -2.35 -3.34 7.20
CA ILE A 42 -1.29 -4.31 7.50
C ILE A 42 -1.51 -4.89 8.91
N VAL A 43 -1.74 -4.04 9.91
CA VAL A 43 -1.96 -4.48 11.30
C VAL A 43 -3.23 -5.33 11.40
N LEU A 44 -4.31 -4.94 10.72
CA LEU A 44 -5.54 -5.72 10.70
C LEU A 44 -5.33 -7.08 10.03
N ALA A 45 -4.68 -7.11 8.87
CA ALA A 45 -4.38 -8.34 8.15
C ALA A 45 -3.49 -9.27 8.99
N SER A 46 -2.40 -8.75 9.57
CA SER A 46 -1.47 -9.57 10.36
C SER A 46 -2.10 -10.13 11.64
N THR A 47 -3.01 -9.38 12.26
CA THR A 47 -3.58 -9.74 13.57
C THR A 47 -4.86 -10.57 13.44
N PHE A 48 -5.72 -10.23 12.48
CA PHE A 48 -7.08 -10.80 12.38
C PHE A 48 -7.27 -11.80 11.24
N ALA A 49 -6.37 -11.89 10.25
CA ALA A 49 -6.58 -12.80 9.12
C ALA A 49 -6.66 -14.27 9.57
N GLU A 50 -5.82 -14.69 10.51
CA GLU A 50 -5.80 -16.07 11.00
C GLU A 50 -7.00 -16.40 11.92
N PRO A 51 -7.33 -15.59 12.94
CA PRO A 51 -8.54 -15.79 13.72
C PRO A 51 -9.81 -15.83 12.86
N LEU A 52 -9.95 -14.92 11.89
CA LEU A 52 -11.11 -14.87 11.01
C LEU A 52 -11.18 -16.05 10.05
N TYR A 53 -10.03 -16.48 9.50
CA TYR A 53 -9.96 -17.69 8.69
C TYR A 53 -10.42 -18.91 9.49
N ASN A 54 -9.87 -19.11 10.69
CA ASN A 54 -10.21 -20.24 11.55
C ASN A 54 -11.70 -20.23 11.94
N TYR A 55 -12.24 -19.07 12.30
CA TYR A 55 -13.67 -18.91 12.58
C TYR A 55 -14.54 -19.24 11.36
N SER A 56 -14.17 -18.76 10.17
CA SER A 56 -14.91 -19.02 8.93
C SER A 56 -14.92 -20.51 8.56
N GLN A 57 -13.81 -21.21 8.74
CA GLN A 57 -13.70 -22.65 8.46
C GLN A 57 -14.50 -23.49 9.45
N GLN A 58 -14.50 -23.11 10.73
CA GLN A 58 -15.30 -23.75 11.78
C GLN A 58 -16.80 -23.60 11.52
N GLN A 59 -17.25 -22.41 11.12
CA GLN A 59 -18.67 -22.13 10.86
C GLN A 59 -19.16 -22.80 9.56
N ALA A 60 -18.28 -22.96 8.57
CA ALA A 60 -18.61 -23.50 7.26
C ALA A 60 -18.50 -25.03 7.14
N GLY A 61 -18.16 -25.73 8.23
CA GLY A 61 -17.93 -27.18 8.19
C GLY A 61 -16.77 -27.58 7.26
N GLY A 62 -15.77 -26.70 7.08
CA GLY A 62 -14.56 -26.96 6.29
C GLY A 62 -14.69 -26.80 4.77
N ASN A 63 -15.84 -26.32 4.25
CA ASN A 63 -16.08 -26.25 2.79
C ASN A 63 -16.14 -24.81 2.24
N TYR A 64 -15.54 -23.85 2.94
CA TYR A 64 -15.46 -22.46 2.46
C TYR A 64 -14.24 -22.28 1.57
N GLY A 65 -14.45 -21.96 0.29
CA GLY A 65 -13.39 -21.73 -0.71
C GLY A 65 -12.61 -20.42 -0.55
N VAL A 66 -12.66 -19.78 0.62
CA VAL A 66 -11.97 -18.52 0.90
C VAL A 66 -10.65 -18.84 1.59
N SER A 67 -9.52 -18.50 0.96
CA SER A 67 -8.19 -18.69 1.54
C SER A 67 -7.83 -17.60 2.56
N LYS A 68 -6.89 -17.91 3.46
CA LYS A 68 -6.32 -16.95 4.42
C LYS A 68 -5.78 -15.70 3.70
N THR A 69 -5.14 -15.87 2.55
CA THR A 69 -4.64 -14.79 1.70
C THR A 69 -5.76 -13.84 1.26
N ILE A 70 -6.91 -14.36 0.84
CA ILE A 70 -8.05 -13.51 0.44
C ILE A 70 -8.54 -12.69 1.62
N ILE A 71 -8.67 -13.30 2.81
CA ILE A 71 -9.07 -12.58 4.03
C ILE A 71 -8.05 -11.50 4.38
N GLY A 72 -6.75 -11.82 4.33
CA GLY A 72 -5.68 -10.86 4.59
C GLY A 72 -5.70 -9.67 3.62
N LEU A 73 -5.87 -9.93 2.32
CA LEU A 73 -5.98 -8.88 1.30
C LEU A 73 -7.23 -8.00 1.51
N LEU A 74 -8.36 -8.60 1.87
CA LEU A 74 -9.58 -7.85 2.19
C LEU A 74 -9.36 -6.93 3.40
N LEU A 75 -8.76 -7.44 4.47
CA LEU A 75 -8.44 -6.65 5.67
C LEU A 75 -7.42 -5.54 5.39
N LEU A 76 -6.49 -5.75 4.46
CA LEU A 76 -5.52 -4.76 4.03
C LEU A 76 -6.18 -3.62 3.23
N ILE A 77 -7.10 -3.95 2.32
CA ILE A 77 -7.75 -2.97 1.44
C ILE A 77 -8.90 -2.24 2.12
N LEU A 78 -9.57 -2.87 3.09
CA LEU A 78 -10.77 -2.35 3.73
C LEU A 78 -10.60 -0.94 4.35
N PRO A 79 -9.54 -0.63 5.13
CA PRO A 79 -9.32 0.72 5.64
C PRO A 79 -9.14 1.78 4.55
N ILE A 80 -8.53 1.39 3.42
CA ILE A 80 -8.32 2.27 2.26
C ILE A 80 -9.69 2.62 1.66
N LEU A 81 -10.56 1.63 1.46
CA LEU A 81 -11.90 1.83 0.90
C LEU A 81 -12.80 2.67 1.83
N ILE A 82 -12.78 2.40 3.13
CA ILE A 82 -13.55 3.17 4.12
C ILE A 82 -13.15 4.63 4.08
N LEU A 83 -11.85 4.93 4.06
CA LEU A 83 -11.37 6.31 4.03
C LEU A 83 -11.60 6.99 2.69
N LEU A 84 -11.59 6.24 1.58
CA LEU A 84 -11.95 6.76 0.26
C LEU A 84 -13.42 7.16 0.20
N LEU A 85 -14.31 6.35 0.77
CA LEU A 85 -15.75 6.64 0.85
C LEU A 85 -16.06 7.80 1.81
N ALA A 86 -15.41 7.82 2.98
CA ALA A 86 -15.63 8.85 4.00
C ALA A 86 -15.20 10.25 3.54
N ASN A 87 -14.19 10.35 2.66
CA ASN A 87 -13.59 11.63 2.27
C ASN A 87 -14.05 12.20 0.92
N ARG A 88 -15.16 11.70 0.34
CA ARG A 88 -15.71 12.25 -0.91
C ARG A 88 -16.04 13.75 -0.87
N HIS A 89 -15.96 14.44 0.28
CA HIS A 89 -16.44 15.82 0.45
C HIS A 89 -15.37 16.86 0.82
N HIS A 90 -14.09 16.50 1.07
CA HIS A 90 -13.06 17.47 1.47
C HIS A 90 -11.70 17.24 0.78
N HIS A 91 -11.57 17.74 -0.45
CA HIS A 91 -10.25 17.95 -1.05
C HIS A 91 -9.69 19.30 -0.61
N ILE A 92 -9.04 19.32 0.56
CA ILE A 92 -8.20 20.46 0.94
C ILE A 92 -6.95 20.40 0.04
N ARG A 93 -6.97 21.16 -1.06
CA ARG A 93 -5.78 21.41 -1.89
C ARG A 93 -4.76 22.18 -1.05
N ARG A 94 -3.86 21.48 -0.38
CA ARG A 94 -2.65 22.09 0.18
C ARG A 94 -1.64 22.28 -0.94
N HIS A 95 -1.05 23.47 -1.04
CA HIS A 95 0.13 23.69 -1.88
C HIS A 95 1.23 22.75 -1.42
N SER A 96 1.45 21.69 -2.19
CA SER A 96 2.50 20.70 -1.95
C SER A 96 3.49 20.72 -3.12
N SER A 97 4.76 20.51 -2.82
CA SER A 97 5.79 20.26 -3.83
C SER A 97 5.45 18.96 -4.57
N LEU A 98 5.29 19.05 -5.90
CA LEU A 98 5.05 17.89 -6.75
C LEU A 98 6.14 16.82 -6.59
N ILE A 99 7.39 17.24 -6.39
CA ILE A 99 8.54 16.33 -6.18
C ILE A 99 8.36 15.54 -4.88
N VAL A 100 7.99 16.21 -3.78
CA VAL A 100 7.75 15.54 -2.48
C VAL A 100 6.56 14.59 -2.59
N THR A 101 5.51 15.00 -3.29
CA THR A 101 4.34 14.14 -3.53
C THR A 101 4.71 12.90 -4.33
N LEU A 102 5.54 13.02 -5.37
CA LEU A 102 5.94 11.91 -6.21
C LEU A 102 6.86 10.92 -5.47
N ILE A 103 7.80 11.42 -4.66
CA ILE A 103 8.64 10.57 -3.80
C ILE A 103 7.76 9.78 -2.82
N LEU A 104 6.82 10.45 -2.14
CA LEU A 104 5.88 9.79 -1.24
C LEU A 104 4.99 8.78 -1.97
N ALA A 105 4.60 9.07 -3.21
CA ALA A 105 3.79 8.16 -4.03
C ALA A 105 4.53 6.86 -4.34
N VAL A 106 5.80 6.96 -4.77
CA VAL A 106 6.64 5.79 -5.05
C VAL A 106 6.84 4.98 -3.77
N LEU A 107 7.17 5.65 -2.65
CA LEU A 107 7.36 5.00 -1.36
C LEU A 107 6.10 4.28 -0.87
N ALA A 108 4.93 4.92 -0.97
CA ALA A 108 3.64 4.32 -0.61
C ALA A 108 3.29 3.13 -1.53
N ALA A 109 3.57 3.23 -2.83
CA ALA A 109 3.36 2.13 -3.77
C ALA A 109 4.23 0.92 -3.44
N MET A 110 5.52 1.13 -3.16
CA MET A 110 6.44 0.06 -2.79
C MET A 110 6.01 -0.62 -1.49
N LEU A 111 5.57 0.15 -0.49
CA LEU A 111 5.02 -0.39 0.75
C LEU A 111 3.75 -1.22 0.48
N LEU A 112 2.82 -0.71 -0.31
CA LEU A 112 1.57 -1.41 -0.63
C LEU A 112 1.85 -2.72 -1.37
N ILE A 113 2.71 -2.70 -2.39
CA ILE A 113 3.09 -3.88 -3.17
C ILE A 113 3.80 -4.90 -2.26
N SER A 114 4.77 -4.46 -1.46
CA SER A 114 5.47 -5.30 -0.50
C SER A 114 4.51 -5.96 0.51
N SER A 115 3.51 -5.19 0.97
CA SER A 115 2.50 -5.68 1.92
C SER A 115 1.52 -6.67 1.30
N ILE A 116 1.19 -6.50 0.02
CA ILE A 116 0.40 -7.46 -0.75
C ILE A 116 1.18 -8.77 -0.91
N ILE A 117 2.45 -8.71 -1.30
CA ILE A 117 3.30 -9.90 -1.42
C ILE A 117 3.36 -10.66 -0.09
N ALA A 118 3.47 -9.95 1.04
CA ALA A 118 3.51 -10.55 2.37
C ALA A 118 2.21 -11.27 2.80
N GLN A 119 1.08 -11.08 2.09
CA GLN A 119 -0.16 -11.83 2.37
C GLN A 119 -0.19 -13.21 1.69
N PHE A 120 0.67 -13.46 0.70
CA PHE A 120 0.73 -14.72 -0.01
C PHE A 120 1.46 -15.79 0.81
N ASP A 121 1.11 -17.05 0.57
CA ASP A 121 1.81 -18.18 1.17
C ASP A 121 3.25 -18.28 0.64
N SER A 122 4.14 -18.89 1.42
CA SER A 122 5.58 -18.98 1.11
C SER A 122 5.89 -19.53 -0.28
N ALA A 123 5.10 -20.51 -0.76
CA ALA A 123 5.26 -21.07 -2.10
C ALA A 123 4.92 -20.07 -3.21
N ALA A 124 3.84 -19.31 -3.04
CA ALA A 124 3.45 -18.27 -3.99
C ALA A 124 4.44 -17.09 -3.98
N VAL A 125 4.93 -16.70 -2.80
CA VAL A 125 5.99 -15.68 -2.67
C VAL A 125 7.26 -16.11 -3.40
N GLN A 126 7.67 -17.37 -3.27
CA GLN A 126 8.83 -17.90 -4.00
C GLN A 126 8.62 -17.85 -5.51
N THR A 127 7.45 -18.27 -6.03
CA THR A 127 7.15 -18.15 -7.46
C THR A 127 7.22 -16.70 -7.92
N ILE A 128 6.56 -15.78 -7.21
CA ILE A 128 6.53 -14.35 -7.56
C ILE A 128 7.94 -13.74 -7.56
N THR A 129 8.76 -14.06 -6.56
CA THR A 129 10.12 -13.49 -6.42
C THR A 129 11.14 -14.14 -7.35
N ASN A 130 10.95 -15.40 -7.77
CA ASN A 130 11.78 -16.05 -8.77
C ASN A 130 11.47 -15.55 -10.19
N GLU A 131 10.20 -15.23 -10.46
CA GLU A 131 9.76 -14.72 -11.77
C GLU A 131 10.00 -13.22 -11.96
N SER A 132 10.20 -12.46 -10.87
CA SER A 132 10.37 -11.00 -10.91
C SER A 132 11.48 -10.51 -9.98
N ASN A 133 12.50 -9.90 -10.59
CA ASN A 133 13.60 -9.27 -9.85
C ASN A 133 13.09 -8.06 -9.04
N LEU A 134 12.12 -7.30 -9.57
CA LEU A 134 11.50 -6.21 -8.82
C LEU A 134 10.75 -6.72 -7.59
N ALA A 135 9.95 -7.78 -7.73
CA ALA A 135 9.25 -8.38 -6.61
C ALA A 135 10.22 -8.92 -5.55
N SER A 136 11.31 -9.55 -5.97
CA SER A 136 12.37 -10.03 -5.08
C SER A 136 13.01 -8.90 -4.27
N GLN A 137 13.37 -7.78 -4.91
CA GLN A 137 13.92 -6.63 -4.22
C GLN A 137 12.90 -5.98 -3.27
N ILE A 138 11.67 -5.77 -3.74
CA ILE A 138 10.60 -5.15 -2.93
C ILE A 138 10.29 -6.00 -1.69
N ASN A 139 10.28 -7.33 -1.82
CA ASN A 139 10.08 -8.24 -0.70
C ASN A 139 11.28 -8.25 0.26
N SER A 140 12.50 -8.27 -0.25
CA SER A 140 13.73 -8.25 0.57
C SER A 140 13.83 -6.99 1.43
N PHE A 141 13.33 -5.86 0.92
CA PHE A 141 13.30 -4.59 1.64
C PHE A 141 11.99 -4.33 2.40
N HIS A 142 11.13 -5.33 2.62
CA HIS A 142 9.83 -5.16 3.28
C HIS A 142 9.92 -4.37 4.61
N LEU A 143 10.85 -4.78 5.48
CA LEU A 143 11.08 -4.10 6.76
C LEU A 143 11.61 -2.67 6.58
N ALA A 144 12.43 -2.44 5.55
CA ALA A 144 12.92 -1.11 5.23
C ALA A 144 11.77 -0.21 4.77
N TRP A 145 10.83 -0.70 3.96
CA TRP A 145 9.65 0.06 3.56
C TRP A 145 8.76 0.41 4.75
N LEU A 146 8.54 -0.55 5.67
CA LEU A 146 7.78 -0.32 6.88
C LEU A 146 8.36 0.82 7.75
N GLY A 147 9.68 0.99 7.78
CA GLY A 147 10.36 2.05 8.53
C GLY A 147 10.56 3.37 7.75
N LEU A 148 10.92 3.29 6.47
CA LEU A 148 11.26 4.45 5.65
C LEU A 148 10.05 5.32 5.32
N VAL A 149 8.89 4.71 5.08
CA VAL A 149 7.70 5.45 4.69
C VAL A 149 7.21 6.43 5.79
N PRO A 150 7.10 6.05 7.08
CA PRO A 150 6.74 6.95 8.15
C PRO A 150 7.79 8.04 8.36
N LEU A 151 9.07 7.71 8.23
CA LEU A 151 10.17 8.68 8.30
C LEU A 151 10.05 9.74 7.20
N ALA A 152 9.77 9.31 5.96
CA ALA A 152 9.56 10.22 4.83
C ALA A 152 8.32 11.10 5.03
N ILE A 153 7.21 10.54 5.55
CA ILE A 153 6.01 11.30 5.93
C ILE A 153 6.36 12.36 6.98
N GLY A 154 7.03 11.96 8.07
CA GLY A 154 7.44 12.87 9.15
C GLY A 154 8.36 13.99 8.66
N ALA A 155 9.37 13.66 7.87
CA ALA A 155 10.25 14.64 7.24
C ALA A 155 9.47 15.62 6.37
N SER A 156 8.54 15.13 5.55
CA SER A 156 7.72 15.97 4.67
C SER A 156 6.84 16.97 5.44
N MET A 157 6.35 16.60 6.63
CA MET A 157 5.59 17.51 7.50
C MET A 157 6.48 18.58 8.13
N LEU A 158 7.71 18.22 8.53
CA LEU A 158 8.68 19.17 9.08
C LEU A 158 9.11 20.23 8.06
N PHE A 159 9.39 19.82 6.82
CA PHE A 159 9.73 20.76 5.74
C PHE A 159 8.59 21.73 5.45
N HIS A 160 7.35 21.24 5.40
CA HIS A 160 6.18 22.10 5.17
C HIS A 160 6.02 23.17 6.27
N ARG A 161 6.19 22.79 7.54
CA ARG A 161 6.09 23.72 8.68
C ARG A 161 7.20 24.79 8.65
N SER A 162 8.38 24.44 8.17
CA SER A 162 9.51 25.37 8.02
C SER A 162 9.27 26.41 6.92
N GLU A 163 8.73 26.00 5.77
CA GLU A 163 8.37 26.91 4.69
C GLU A 163 7.25 27.88 5.08
N GLU A 164 6.23 27.40 5.79
CA GLU A 164 5.14 28.26 6.24
C GLU A 164 5.62 29.33 7.23
N LYS A 165 6.56 28.99 8.12
CA LYS A 165 7.18 29.94 9.04
C LYS A 165 8.01 31.00 8.30
N ARG A 166 8.72 30.62 7.22
CA ARG A 166 9.48 31.56 6.38
C ARG A 166 8.60 32.53 5.60
N ARG A 167 7.38 32.14 5.20
CA ARG A 167 6.45 33.02 4.47
C ARG A 167 5.74 34.06 5.34
N ARG A 168 5.79 33.92 6.67
CA ARG A 168 5.15 34.83 7.64
C ARG A 168 6.10 35.91 8.19
N HIS A 169 7.38 35.87 7.82
CA HIS A 169 8.41 36.85 8.15
C HIS A 169 8.89 37.54 6.88
#